data_AF-A0A848UJG3-F1
#
_entry.id   AF-A0A848UJG3-F1
#
_cell.length_a   1.000
_cell.length_b   1.000
_cell.length_c   1.000
_cell.angle_alpha   90.00
_cell.angle_beta   90.00
_cell.angle_gamma   90.00
#
_symmetry.space_group_name_H-M   'P 1'
#
loop_
_entity.id
_entity.type
_entity.pdbx_description
1 polymer ?
#
loop_
_entity_poly.entity_id
_entity_poly.type
_entity_poly.pdbx_seq_one_letter_code
_entity_poly.pdbx_strand_id
1 'polypeptide(L)'
;MKKLKKSKYKSVVIKKKRYYFYKITWLDITGDSGHADLHTAEGFMPSIMVTHAYLLNKDNKNVRTFASYEVNDELFSDRNVFPRGCIVKMEKINEK
;
A
#
# COMPACT_ATOMS: atom_id res chain seq x y z
N MET A 1 -4.52 19.63 -25.15
CA MET A 1 -3.83 18.99 -24.00
C MET A 1 -3.73 17.49 -24.26
N LYS A 2 -2.51 16.91 -24.35
CA LYS A 2 -2.34 15.44 -24.47
C LYS A 2 -2.95 14.79 -23.23
N LYS A 3 -4.03 14.01 -23.38
CA LYS A 3 -4.55 13.14 -22.31
C LYS A 3 -3.39 12.27 -21.83
N LEU A 4 -2.89 12.50 -20.62
CA LEU A 4 -1.92 11.62 -19.97
C LEU A 4 -2.51 10.20 -20.01
N LYS A 5 -1.81 9.27 -20.67
CA LYS A 5 -2.26 7.87 -20.74
C LYS A 5 -2.41 7.35 -19.32
N LYS A 6 -3.65 7.19 -18.86
CA LYS A 6 -4.03 6.58 -17.57
C LYS A 6 -3.49 5.15 -17.39
N SER A 7 -2.74 4.59 -18.36
CA SER A 7 -2.18 3.24 -18.32
C SER A 7 -0.88 3.11 -17.52
N LYS A 8 -0.21 4.21 -17.15
CA LYS A 8 1.13 4.14 -16.54
C LYS A 8 1.16 3.44 -15.16
N TYR A 9 0.03 3.40 -14.45
CA TYR A 9 -0.06 2.89 -13.06
C TYR A 9 -1.00 1.67 -12.93
N LYS A 10 -0.96 0.74 -13.89
CA LYS A 10 -1.83 -0.46 -13.88
C LYS A 10 -1.09 -1.71 -13.45
N SER A 11 -0.02 -2.01 -14.18
CA SER A 11 0.88 -3.08 -13.88
C SER A 11 2.21 -2.82 -14.55
N VAL A 12 3.26 -3.41 -14.01
CA VAL A 12 4.62 -3.38 -14.58
C VAL A 12 5.09 -4.80 -14.77
N VAL A 13 5.94 -5.02 -15.78
CA VAL A 13 6.58 -6.32 -16.01
C VAL A 13 8.07 -6.13 -15.76
N ILE A 14 8.62 -6.90 -14.84
CA ILE A 14 10.04 -6.89 -14.46
C ILE A 14 10.50 -8.34 -14.54
N LYS A 15 11.56 -8.62 -15.31
CA LYS A 15 12.06 -9.98 -15.61
C LYS A 15 10.96 -11.02 -15.88
N LYS A 16 10.03 -10.68 -16.78
CA LYS A 16 8.87 -11.51 -17.20
C LYS A 16 7.78 -11.73 -16.12
N LYS A 17 7.92 -11.18 -14.93
CA LYS A 17 6.88 -11.22 -13.88
C LYS A 17 6.08 -9.92 -13.86
N ARG A 18 4.75 -10.07 -13.84
CA ARG A 18 3.82 -8.93 -13.79
C ARG A 18 3.45 -8.59 -12.35
N TYR A 19 3.61 -7.32 -12.00
CA TYR A 19 3.23 -6.75 -10.72
C TYR A 19 2.08 -5.76 -10.93
N TYR A 20 1.00 -5.90 -10.17
CA TYR A 20 -0.21 -5.09 -10.32
C TYR A 20 -0.23 -3.95 -9.31
N PHE A 21 -0.77 -2.81 -9.74
CA PHE A 21 -0.92 -1.62 -8.91
C PHE A 21 -2.22 -1.71 -8.09
N TYR A 22 -2.13 -1.40 -6.81
CA TYR A 22 -3.23 -1.45 -5.86
C TYR A 22 -3.39 -0.11 -5.16
N LYS A 23 -4.64 0.22 -4.83
CA LYS A 23 -4.97 1.11 -3.73
C LYS A 23 -5.21 0.24 -2.49
N ILE A 24 -4.49 0.52 -1.42
CA ILE A 24 -4.52 -0.24 -0.18
C ILE A 24 -4.96 0.72 0.92
N THR A 25 -6.11 0.44 1.53
CA THR A 25 -6.59 1.14 2.72
C THR A 25 -6.23 0.31 3.95
N TRP A 26 -5.57 0.92 4.92
CA TRP A 26 -5.05 0.23 6.11
C TRP A 26 -5.10 1.12 7.36
N LEU A 27 -5.05 0.48 8.52
CA LEU A 27 -5.02 1.12 9.83
C LEU A 27 -3.57 1.28 10.29
N ASP A 28 -3.15 2.53 10.48
CA ASP A 28 -1.83 2.86 11.02
C ASP A 28 -1.86 2.88 12.54
N ILE A 29 -0.95 2.12 13.13
CA ILE A 29 -0.88 1.94 14.59
C ILE A 29 -0.26 3.19 15.17
N THR A 30 -1.06 3.94 15.93
CA THR A 30 -0.65 5.20 16.54
C THR A 30 -0.52 5.08 18.05
N GLY A 31 0.31 5.94 18.62
CA GLY A 31 0.48 6.10 20.06
C GLY A 31 0.44 7.57 20.42
N ASP A 32 -0.04 7.87 21.62
CA ASP A 32 0.06 9.18 22.26
C ASP A 32 0.77 9.02 23.61
N SER A 33 1.64 9.97 23.96
CA SER A 33 2.40 9.96 25.22
C SER A 33 1.90 10.99 26.23
N GLY A 34 0.79 11.69 25.94
CA GLY A 34 0.14 12.62 26.85
C GLY A 34 -0.70 11.96 27.93
N HIS A 35 -1.19 12.78 28.88
CA HIS A 35 -2.25 12.37 29.80
C HIS A 35 -3.62 12.55 29.14
N ALA A 36 -4.46 11.54 29.24
CA ALA A 36 -5.81 11.52 28.68
C ALA A 36 -6.82 11.05 29.73
N ASP A 37 -8.02 11.63 29.71
CA ASP A 37 -9.16 11.08 30.42
C ASP A 37 -9.70 9.84 29.69
N LEU A 38 -10.64 9.12 30.32
CA LEU A 38 -11.20 7.88 29.76
C LEU A 38 -11.84 8.10 28.38
N HIS A 39 -12.58 9.21 28.22
CA HIS A 39 -13.24 9.53 26.96
C HIS A 39 -12.24 9.71 25.81
N THR A 40 -11.16 10.45 26.06
CA THR A 40 -10.10 10.68 25.09
C THR A 40 -9.34 9.40 24.77
N ALA A 41 -9.04 8.57 25.78
CA ALA A 41 -8.33 7.31 25.60
C ALA A 41 -9.14 6.27 24.81
N GLU A 42 -10.44 6.11 25.09
CA GLU A 42 -11.32 5.19 24.36
C GLU A 42 -11.61 5.67 22.92
N GLY A 43 -11.63 6.98 22.70
CA GLY A 43 -11.75 7.58 21.37
C GLY A 43 -10.49 7.50 20.53
N PHE A 44 -9.34 7.10 21.10
CA PHE A 44 -8.07 7.04 20.39
C PHE A 44 -8.02 5.84 19.45
N MET A 45 -8.27 6.09 18.17
CA MET A 45 -8.36 5.08 17.13
C MET A 45 -7.19 5.16 16.14
N PRO A 46 -6.80 4.03 15.51
CA PRO A 46 -5.81 4.02 14.43
C PRO A 46 -6.18 4.96 13.28
N SER A 47 -5.17 5.57 12.66
CA SER A 47 -5.39 6.42 11.47
C SER A 47 -5.69 5.57 10.24
N ILE A 48 -6.66 5.99 9.42
CA ILE A 48 -6.99 5.30 8.15
C ILE A 48 -6.10 5.86 7.04
N MET A 49 -5.15 5.05 6.59
CA MET A 49 -4.17 5.42 5.59
C MET A 49 -4.50 4.79 4.23
N VAL A 50 -4.10 5.47 3.15
CA VAL A 50 -4.25 4.99 1.77
C VAL A 50 -2.91 4.99 1.07
N THR A 51 -2.44 3.80 0.68
CA THR A 51 -1.21 3.61 -0.09
C THR A 51 -1.52 3.17 -1.51
N HIS A 52 -0.89 3.80 -2.50
CA HIS A 52 -0.94 3.39 -3.90
C HIS A 52 0.41 2.80 -4.31
N ALA A 53 0.48 1.49 -4.52
CA ALA A 53 1.75 0.81 -4.77
C ALA A 53 1.57 -0.49 -5.57
N TYR A 54 2.68 -1.00 -6.13
CA TYR A 54 2.70 -2.32 -6.75
C TYR A 54 2.78 -3.41 -5.70
N LEU A 55 1.98 -4.46 -5.85
CA LEU A 55 2.02 -5.63 -4.96
C LEU A 55 3.20 -6.54 -5.33
N LEU A 56 4.20 -6.64 -4.47
CA LEU A 56 5.35 -7.55 -4.63
C LEU A 56 4.96 -8.99 -4.29
N ASN A 57 4.34 -9.18 -3.12
CA ASN A 57 3.93 -10.47 -2.58
C ASN A 57 2.87 -10.25 -1.48
N LYS A 58 2.00 -11.24 -1.29
CA LYS A 58 1.06 -11.31 -0.19
C LYS A 58 1.06 -12.73 0.38
N ASP A 59 1.22 -12.85 1.69
CA ASP A 59 1.11 -14.10 2.44
C ASP A 59 0.02 -13.99 3.53
N ASN A 60 -0.09 -15.01 4.38
CA ASN A 60 -1.12 -15.04 5.42
C ASN A 60 -0.93 -13.97 6.51
N LYS A 61 0.29 -13.45 6.68
CA LYS A 61 0.68 -12.49 7.71
C LYS A 61 0.97 -11.10 7.16
N ASN A 62 1.43 -10.99 5.91
CA ASN A 62 2.00 -9.75 5.38
C ASN A 62 1.52 -9.44 3.96
N VAL A 63 1.44 -8.14 3.67
CA VAL A 63 1.34 -7.57 2.31
C VAL A 63 2.58 -6.75 2.05
N ARG A 64 3.33 -7.07 0.99
CA ARG A 64 4.57 -6.37 0.62
C ARG A 64 4.38 -5.60 -0.67
N THR A 65 4.78 -4.34 -0.67
CA THR A 65 4.64 -3.44 -1.82
C THR A 65 5.94 -2.75 -2.19
N PHE A 66 5.97 -2.12 -3.36
CA PHE A 66 7.04 -1.23 -3.81
C PHE A 66 6.45 -0.10 -4.68
N ALA A 67 7.12 1.05 -4.72
CA ALA A 67 6.70 2.19 -5.57
C ALA A 67 7.66 2.44 -6.74
N SER A 68 8.93 2.06 -6.60
CA SER A 68 9.99 2.31 -7.58
C SER A 68 10.78 1.01 -7.86
N TYR A 69 11.30 0.85 -9.07
CA TYR A 69 12.04 -0.35 -9.47
C TYR A 69 13.00 -0.06 -10.62
N GLU A 70 14.02 -0.90 -10.77
CA GLU A 70 14.89 -0.89 -11.94
C GLU A 70 14.29 -1.72 -13.09
N VAL A 71 14.33 -1.21 -14.32
CA VAL A 71 13.62 -1.84 -15.45
C VAL A 71 14.24 -3.19 -15.83
N ASN A 72 15.56 -3.32 -15.71
CA ASN A 72 16.30 -4.49 -16.16
C ASN A 72 16.60 -5.49 -15.04
N ASP A 73 16.43 -5.07 -13.78
CA ASP A 73 16.79 -5.84 -12.60
C ASP A 73 15.66 -5.91 -11.56
N GLU A 74 15.65 -6.98 -10.77
CA GLU A 74 14.68 -7.15 -9.67
C GLU A 74 15.10 -6.35 -8.43
N LEU A 75 15.35 -5.07 -8.63
CA LEU A 75 15.66 -4.10 -7.58
C LEU A 75 14.43 -3.24 -7.34
N PHE A 76 13.89 -3.33 -6.13
CA PHE A 76 12.66 -2.66 -5.71
C PHE A 76 12.96 -1.65 -4.60
N SER A 77 12.48 -0.42 -4.77
CA SER A 77 12.63 0.70 -3.84
C SER A 77 11.27 1.18 -3.35
N ASP A 78 11.27 1.98 -2.27
CA ASP A 78 10.06 2.41 -1.56
C ASP A 78 9.18 1.22 -1.16
N ARG A 79 9.83 0.24 -0.51
CA ARG A 79 9.20 -1.01 -0.13
C ARG A 79 8.48 -0.84 1.20
N ASN A 80 7.28 -1.38 1.30
CA ASN A 80 6.55 -1.44 2.56
C ASN A 80 6.15 -2.89 2.88
N VAL A 81 5.99 -3.17 4.17
CA VAL A 81 5.42 -4.41 4.68
C VAL A 81 4.28 -4.02 5.61
N PHE A 82 3.06 -4.40 5.26
CA PHE A 82 1.89 -4.22 6.09
C PHE A 82 1.52 -5.55 6.75
N PRO A 83 1.34 -5.60 8.08
CA PRO A 83 0.65 -6.72 8.71
C PRO A 83 -0.74 -6.86 8.10
N ARG A 84 -1.14 -8.08 7.76
CA ARG A 84 -2.42 -8.33 7.08
C ARG A 84 -3.62 -7.89 7.92
N GLY A 85 -3.50 -7.96 9.26
CA GLY A 85 -4.53 -7.50 10.20
C GLY A 85 -4.81 -5.99 10.14
N CYS A 86 -3.86 -5.19 9.65
CA CYS A 86 -4.04 -3.75 9.49
C CYS A 86 -4.75 -3.39 8.17
N ILE A 87 -4.86 -4.32 7.21
CA ILE A 87 -5.45 -4.04 5.89
C ILE A 87 -6.97 -4.05 5.98
N VAL A 88 -7.60 -2.89 5.73
CA VAL A 88 -9.06 -2.74 5.64
C VAL A 88 -9.55 -3.15 4.25
N LYS A 89 -8.85 -2.72 3.21
CA LYS A 89 -9.27 -2.96 1.81
C LYS A 89 -8.08 -2.97 0.86
N MET A 90 -8.12 -3.85 -0.14
CA MET A 90 -7.21 -3.83 -1.28
C MET A 90 -8.00 -3.78 -2.59
N GLU A 91 -7.76 -2.76 -3.38
CA GLU A 91 -8.44 -2.53 -4.65
C GLU A 91 -7.41 -2.57 -5.78
N LYS A 92 -7.48 -3.60 -6.61
CA LYS A 92 -6.65 -3.70 -7.81
C LYS A 92 -7.08 -2.63 -8.81
N ILE A 93 -6.15 -1.79 -9.25
CA ILE A 93 -6.45 -0.74 -10.24
C ILE A 93 -6.44 -1.36 -11.63
N ASN A 94 -7.63 -1.73 -12.13
CA ASN A 94 -7.84 -2.28 -13.47
C ASN A 94 -8.32 -1.22 -14.48
N GLU A 95 -8.23 -1.53 -15.78
CA GLU A 95 -8.93 -0.81 -16.84
C GLU A 95 -10.44 -0.90 -16.63
N LYS A 96 -11.12 0.26 -16.60
CA LYS A 96 -12.48 0.35 -17.15
C LYS A 96 -12.35 0.65 -18.63
#